data_AF-A0A839GRN2-F1
#
_entry.id   AF-A0A839GRN2-F1
#
_cell.length_a   1.000
_cell.length_b   1.000
_cell.length_c   1.000
_cell.angle_alpha   90.00
_cell.angle_beta   90.00
_cell.angle_gamma   90.00
#
_symmetry.space_group_name_H-M   'P 1'
#
loop_
_entity.id
_entity.type
_entity.pdbx_description
1 polymer ?
#
loop_
_entity_poly.entity_id
_entity_poly.type
_entity_poly.pdbx_seq_one_letter_code
_entity_poly.pdbx_strand_id
1 'polypeptide(L)'
;MPINQKRIQWLQQELRPHREALMQHQLYQNVQTLASLRTFMEHHVFAVWDFMSLLKSLQRHLTCVEVPWTPHGNPGNRRLINEIVLEEETDVDVDGQPISHFELYVRAMEECGADTQVINDFIKGLQQGKAVYTMLENLPVPGNTQDFVKHTFQIIQSGQAHRIAAAFTFGREDVIPDMFRCLISDLGRRYPGTLDTYQYYIERHIHLDDEVHSPLAMQMVSVLCGDDDQKWDECLEEAVACHRMRLRLWDGICLQVCQ
;
A
#
# COMPACT_ATOMS: atom_id res chain seq x y z
N MET A 1 -10.41 13.36 21.46
CA MET A 1 -9.18 13.57 22.25
C MET A 1 -8.25 14.42 21.40
N PRO A 2 -7.51 15.37 21.98
CA PRO A 2 -6.47 16.06 21.23
C PRO A 2 -5.44 15.05 20.72
N ILE A 3 -4.95 15.27 19.50
CA ILE A 3 -3.94 14.43 18.86
C ILE A 3 -2.71 14.40 19.77
N ASN A 4 -2.16 13.22 20.06
CA ASN A 4 -0.94 13.11 20.84
C ASN A 4 0.27 13.40 19.93
N GLN A 5 0.42 14.65 19.56
CA GLN A 5 1.38 15.12 18.56
C GLN A 5 2.82 14.77 18.96
N LYS A 6 3.12 14.73 20.26
CA LYS A 6 4.44 14.30 20.78
C LYS A 6 4.72 12.82 20.50
N ARG A 7 3.74 11.94 20.69
CA ARG A 7 3.89 10.50 20.40
C ARG A 7 4.01 10.22 18.90
N ILE A 8 3.26 10.95 18.07
CA ILE A 8 3.42 10.87 16.60
C ILE A 8 4.80 11.35 16.17
N GLN A 9 5.28 12.47 16.68
CA GLN A 9 6.63 12.97 16.40
C GLN A 9 7.72 11.97 16.84
N TRP A 10 7.54 11.33 18.00
CA TRP A 10 8.43 10.26 18.45
C TRP A 10 8.44 9.08 17.47
N LEU A 11 7.28 8.55 17.07
CA LEU A 11 7.19 7.49 16.05
C LEU A 11 7.92 7.87 14.76
N GLN A 12 7.66 9.08 14.24
CA GLN A 12 8.31 9.57 13.02
C GLN A 12 9.83 9.66 13.16
N GLN A 13 10.34 10.06 14.32
CA GLN A 13 11.77 10.14 14.60
C GLN A 13 12.41 8.74 14.62
N GLU A 14 11.77 7.77 15.25
CA GLU A 14 12.24 6.37 15.30
C GLU A 14 12.19 5.69 13.92
N LEU A 15 11.19 6.04 13.10
CA LEU A 15 11.01 5.48 11.76
C LEU A 15 11.93 6.11 10.70
N ARG A 16 12.43 7.32 10.94
CA ARG A 16 13.28 8.06 9.99
C ARG A 16 14.41 7.23 9.37
N PRO A 17 15.28 6.51 10.11
CA PRO A 17 16.35 5.72 9.47
C PRO A 17 15.82 4.61 8.54
N HIS A 18 14.65 4.04 8.85
CA HIS A 18 14.02 3.04 8.02
C HIS A 18 13.41 3.64 6.74
N ARG A 19 12.79 4.82 6.86
CA ARG A 19 12.29 5.60 5.72
C ARG A 19 13.43 6.04 4.80
N GLU A 20 14.53 6.54 5.35
CA GLU A 20 15.70 6.94 4.58
C GLU A 20 16.30 5.78 3.78
N ALA A 21 16.44 4.60 4.40
CA ALA A 21 16.91 3.40 3.70
C ALA A 21 15.99 3.00 2.53
N LEU A 22 14.67 3.14 2.71
CA LEU A 22 13.69 2.89 1.65
C LEU A 22 13.80 3.86 0.48
N MET A 23 13.98 5.15 0.77
CA MET A 23 14.07 6.20 -0.27
C MET A 23 15.41 6.17 -1.01
N GLN A 24 16.47 5.65 -0.38
CA GLN A 24 17.81 5.53 -0.99
C GLN A 24 18.06 4.18 -1.64
N HIS A 25 17.03 3.33 -1.75
CA HIS A 25 17.19 1.97 -2.25
C HIS A 25 17.63 1.94 -3.73
N GLN A 26 18.57 1.06 -4.06
CA GLN A 26 19.17 0.94 -5.40
C GLN A 26 18.18 0.58 -6.52
N LEU A 27 17.03 -0.03 -6.17
CA LEU A 27 15.98 -0.40 -7.12
C LEU A 27 15.58 0.76 -8.03
N TYR A 28 15.44 1.98 -7.50
CA TYR A 28 15.02 3.14 -8.27
C TYR A 28 16.01 3.49 -9.40
N GLN A 29 17.30 3.22 -9.19
CA GLN A 29 18.34 3.44 -10.19
C GLN A 29 18.38 2.32 -11.24
N ASN A 30 17.78 1.16 -10.95
CA ASN A 30 17.78 0.00 -11.84
C ASN A 30 16.50 -0.07 -12.72
N VAL A 31 15.40 0.53 -12.28
CA VAL A 31 14.16 0.67 -13.08
C VAL A 31 14.31 1.81 -14.10
N GLN A 32 15.06 1.57 -15.17
CA GLN A 32 15.45 2.59 -16.15
C GLN A 32 14.98 2.32 -17.58
N THR A 33 14.44 1.13 -17.84
CA THR A 33 13.92 0.69 -19.14
C THR A 33 12.49 0.19 -19.01
N LEU A 34 11.79 0.06 -20.14
CA LEU A 34 10.45 -0.54 -20.15
C LEU A 34 10.47 -2.00 -19.64
N ALA A 35 11.50 -2.78 -19.96
CA ALA A 35 11.63 -4.16 -19.48
C ALA A 35 11.79 -4.24 -17.96
N SER A 36 12.67 -3.41 -17.38
CA SER A 36 12.83 -3.31 -15.93
C SER A 36 11.55 -2.81 -15.22
N LEU A 37 10.79 -1.93 -15.86
CA LEU A 37 9.52 -1.45 -15.30
C LEU A 37 8.47 -2.55 -15.29
N ARG A 38 8.34 -3.33 -16.37
CA ARG A 38 7.42 -4.48 -16.42
C ARG A 38 7.70 -5.46 -15.29
N THR A 39 8.98 -5.83 -15.13
CA THR A 39 9.43 -6.72 -14.05
C THR A 39 9.10 -6.12 -12.67
N PHE A 40 9.31 -4.82 -12.48
CA PHE A 40 8.90 -4.13 -11.25
C PHE A 40 7.39 -4.27 -11.01
N MET A 41 6.56 -3.99 -12.01
CA MET A 41 5.10 -4.02 -11.88
C MET A 41 4.55 -5.43 -11.60
N GLU A 42 5.10 -6.45 -12.27
CA GLU A 42 4.75 -7.87 -12.11
C GLU A 42 4.91 -8.36 -10.65
N HIS A 43 5.82 -7.76 -9.90
CA HIS A 43 6.01 -8.06 -8.48
C HIS A 43 5.31 -7.06 -7.56
N HIS A 44 5.30 -5.77 -7.91
CA HIS A 44 4.72 -4.71 -7.10
C HIS A 44 3.19 -4.77 -7.03
N VAL A 45 2.54 -5.31 -8.07
CA VAL A 45 1.07 -5.44 -8.14
C VAL A 45 0.47 -6.18 -6.92
N PHE A 46 1.21 -7.10 -6.31
CA PHE A 46 0.77 -7.78 -5.08
C PHE A 46 0.69 -6.86 -3.88
N ALA A 47 1.58 -5.86 -3.79
CA ALA A 47 1.52 -4.85 -2.75
C ALA A 47 0.45 -3.78 -3.02
N VAL A 48 0.12 -3.53 -4.29
CA VAL A 48 -1.05 -2.71 -4.67
C VAL A 48 -2.33 -3.41 -4.24
N TRP A 49 -2.43 -4.71 -4.51
CA TRP A 49 -3.58 -5.51 -4.11
C TRP A 49 -3.73 -5.67 -2.58
N ASP A 50 -2.64 -5.98 -1.86
CA ASP A 50 -2.72 -6.25 -0.42
C ASP A 50 -2.99 -4.99 0.41
N PHE A 51 -2.70 -3.80 -0.13
CA PHE A 51 -3.09 -2.51 0.45
C PHE A 51 -4.61 -2.43 0.65
N MET A 52 -5.40 -2.84 -0.36
CA MET A 52 -6.86 -2.89 -0.25
C MET A 52 -7.30 -3.79 0.91
N SER A 53 -6.56 -4.86 1.20
CA SER A 53 -6.90 -5.75 2.33
C SER A 53 -6.67 -5.07 3.68
N LEU A 54 -5.63 -4.22 3.83
CA LEU A 54 -5.45 -3.38 5.02
C LEU A 54 -6.59 -2.37 5.15
N LEU A 55 -6.91 -1.68 4.05
CA LEU A 55 -7.99 -0.69 4.01
C LEU A 55 -9.34 -1.31 4.39
N LYS A 56 -9.69 -2.47 3.83
CA LYS A 56 -10.93 -3.20 4.17
C LYS A 56 -10.93 -3.68 5.62
N SER A 57 -9.78 -4.09 6.15
CA SER A 57 -9.68 -4.45 7.57
C SER A 57 -9.97 -3.23 8.45
N LEU A 58 -9.38 -2.07 8.14
CA LEU A 58 -9.67 -0.82 8.85
C LEU A 58 -11.12 -0.39 8.68
N GLN A 59 -11.71 -0.54 7.49
CA GLN A 59 -13.12 -0.23 7.27
C GLN A 59 -14.03 -1.07 8.18
N ARG A 60 -13.76 -2.36 8.32
CA ARG A 60 -14.49 -3.25 9.23
C ARG A 60 -14.30 -2.90 10.70
N HIS A 61 -13.10 -2.47 11.09
CA HIS A 61 -12.80 -2.11 12.48
C HIS A 61 -13.34 -0.74 12.87
N LEU A 62 -13.27 0.24 11.97
CA LEU A 62 -13.47 1.65 12.27
C LEU A 62 -14.80 2.19 11.78
N THR A 63 -15.46 1.50 10.84
CA THR A 63 -16.77 1.84 10.29
C THR A 63 -17.71 0.64 10.33
N CYS A 64 -18.97 0.84 9.96
CA CYS A 64 -19.99 -0.22 9.95
C CYS A 64 -20.24 -0.67 8.50
N VAL A 65 -19.96 -1.94 8.21
CA VAL A 65 -20.25 -2.60 6.94
C VAL A 65 -21.25 -3.75 7.08
N GLU A 66 -21.86 -3.89 8.28
CA GLU A 66 -22.78 -4.95 8.64
C GLU A 66 -24.23 -4.45 8.69
N VAL A 67 -25.20 -5.36 8.64
CA VAL A 67 -26.65 -5.07 8.75
C VAL A 67 -27.22 -5.74 10.02
N PRO A 68 -27.98 -5.03 10.86
CA PRO A 68 -28.41 -3.63 10.72
C PRO A 68 -27.28 -2.62 10.96
N TRP A 69 -27.31 -1.51 10.21
CA TRP A 69 -26.33 -0.44 10.35
C TRP A 69 -26.51 0.33 11.65
N THR A 70 -25.39 0.57 12.35
CA THR A 70 -25.31 1.48 13.49
C THR A 70 -24.00 2.26 13.49
N PRO A 71 -23.97 3.55 13.88
CA PRO A 71 -22.73 4.29 14.02
C PRO A 71 -21.90 3.78 15.21
N HIS A 72 -20.59 3.55 15.03
CA HIS A 72 -19.66 3.25 16.12
C HIS A 72 -18.29 3.92 15.91
N GLY A 73 -17.49 3.95 16.98
CA GLY A 73 -16.13 4.49 16.93
C GLY A 73 -16.04 6.00 16.72
N ASN A 74 -14.87 6.47 16.30
CA ASN A 74 -14.58 7.89 16.10
C ASN A 74 -15.14 8.38 14.74
N PRO A 75 -15.93 9.47 14.70
CA PRO A 75 -16.50 9.99 13.45
C PRO A 75 -15.45 10.48 12.43
N GLY A 76 -14.31 11.02 12.88
CA GLY A 76 -13.20 11.43 12.02
C GLY A 76 -12.53 10.24 11.35
N ASN A 77 -12.23 9.17 12.11
CA ASN A 77 -11.69 7.94 11.54
C ASN A 77 -12.66 7.30 10.52
N ARG A 78 -13.97 7.33 10.82
CA ARG A 78 -15.00 6.85 9.87
C ARG A 78 -15.01 7.62 8.57
N ARG A 79 -14.93 8.96 8.66
CA ARG A 79 -14.88 9.84 7.51
C ARG A 79 -13.64 9.54 6.67
N LEU A 80 -12.47 9.57 7.28
CA LEU A 80 -11.18 9.29 6.65
C LEU A 80 -11.20 7.95 5.90
N ILE A 81 -11.55 6.86 6.58
CA ILE A 81 -11.50 5.53 5.95
C ILE A 81 -12.49 5.42 4.80
N ASN A 82 -13.67 6.03 4.89
CA ASN A 82 -14.62 6.02 3.78
C ASN A 82 -14.19 6.94 2.62
N GLU A 83 -13.47 8.04 2.87
CA GLU A 83 -12.85 8.86 1.82
C GLU A 83 -11.77 8.08 1.09
N ILE A 84 -10.85 7.45 1.82
CA ILE A 84 -9.82 6.60 1.19
C ILE A 84 -10.47 5.44 0.43
N VAL A 85 -11.53 4.82 0.95
CA VAL A 85 -12.25 3.77 0.19
C VAL A 85 -12.85 4.31 -1.10
N LEU A 86 -13.42 5.52 -1.10
CA LEU A 86 -13.93 6.15 -2.31
C LEU A 86 -12.81 6.31 -3.35
N GLU A 87 -11.64 6.76 -2.92
CA GLU A 87 -10.48 7.03 -3.78
C GLU A 87 -9.72 5.78 -4.21
N GLU A 88 -9.76 4.70 -3.45
CA GLU A 88 -8.97 3.49 -3.75
C GLU A 88 -9.79 2.38 -4.42
N GLU A 89 -11.05 2.21 -4.00
CA GLU A 89 -11.93 1.17 -4.54
C GLU A 89 -12.75 1.64 -5.74
N THR A 90 -13.07 2.93 -5.79
CA THR A 90 -14.03 3.50 -6.74
C THR A 90 -13.60 4.89 -7.23
N ASP A 91 -12.30 5.06 -7.52
CA ASP A 91 -11.81 6.26 -8.18
C ASP A 91 -12.37 6.38 -9.61
N VAL A 92 -11.85 7.33 -10.37
CA VAL A 92 -12.10 7.48 -11.80
C VAL A 92 -10.82 7.29 -12.62
N ASP A 93 -10.97 6.81 -13.86
CA ASP A 93 -9.90 6.82 -14.84
C ASP A 93 -9.80 8.16 -15.58
N VAL A 94 -8.90 8.24 -16.57
CA VAL A 94 -8.67 9.43 -17.40
C VAL A 94 -9.92 9.93 -18.14
N ASP A 95 -10.90 9.05 -18.38
CA ASP A 95 -12.18 9.36 -19.03
C ASP A 95 -13.31 9.62 -18.02
N GLY A 96 -12.99 9.67 -16.72
CA GLY A 96 -13.94 9.87 -15.64
C GLY A 96 -14.79 8.64 -15.31
N GLN A 97 -14.40 7.45 -15.79
CA GLN A 97 -15.16 6.21 -15.53
C GLN A 97 -14.71 5.55 -14.22
N PRO A 98 -15.65 5.00 -13.41
CA PRO A 98 -15.31 4.37 -12.14
C PRO A 98 -14.32 3.21 -12.30
N ILE A 99 -13.27 3.19 -11.47
CA ILE A 99 -12.22 2.17 -11.44
C ILE A 99 -11.56 2.11 -10.05
N SER A 100 -11.12 0.92 -9.60
CA SER A 100 -10.23 0.84 -8.44
C SER A 100 -8.78 1.16 -8.81
N HIS A 101 -7.98 1.62 -7.85
CA HIS A 101 -6.53 1.79 -8.03
C HIS A 101 -5.82 0.48 -8.40
N PHE A 102 -6.30 -0.67 -7.91
CA PHE A 102 -5.79 -1.98 -8.33
C PHE A 102 -6.07 -2.26 -9.82
N GLU A 103 -7.31 -2.06 -10.28
CA GLU A 103 -7.66 -2.25 -11.69
C GLU A 103 -6.93 -1.26 -12.60
N LEU A 104 -6.75 -0.01 -12.13
CA LEU A 104 -5.99 1.01 -12.84
C LEU A 104 -4.51 0.60 -12.98
N TYR A 105 -3.91 0.04 -11.94
CA TYR A 105 -2.54 -0.48 -11.99
C TYR A 105 -2.41 -1.67 -12.95
N VAL A 106 -3.36 -2.61 -12.94
CA VAL A 106 -3.37 -3.75 -13.87
C VAL A 106 -3.57 -3.26 -15.32
N ARG A 107 -4.42 -2.26 -15.56
CA ARG A 107 -4.54 -1.62 -16.90
C ARG A 107 -3.21 -1.00 -17.34
N ALA A 108 -2.50 -0.33 -16.43
CA ALA A 108 -1.17 0.21 -16.72
C ALA A 108 -0.14 -0.89 -17.03
N MET A 109 -0.24 -2.06 -16.38
CA MET A 109 0.57 -3.24 -16.72
C MET A 109 0.29 -3.71 -18.15
N GLU A 110 -0.98 -3.85 -18.52
CA GLU A 110 -1.39 -4.28 -19.86
C GLU A 110 -0.93 -3.30 -20.94
N GLU A 111 -1.12 -1.99 -20.71
CA GLU A 111 -0.70 -0.92 -21.63
C GLU A 111 0.80 -0.97 -21.91
N CYS A 112 1.61 -1.17 -20.87
CA CYS A 112 3.05 -1.21 -21.01
C CYS A 112 3.56 -2.60 -21.42
N GLY A 113 2.72 -3.64 -21.46
CA GLY A 113 3.04 -5.00 -21.87
C GLY A 113 3.73 -5.85 -20.78
N ALA A 114 3.45 -5.59 -19.50
CA ALA A 114 3.85 -6.44 -18.39
C ALA A 114 2.92 -7.67 -18.29
N ASP A 115 3.42 -8.79 -17.75
CA ASP A 115 2.61 -10.00 -17.57
C ASP A 115 1.62 -9.84 -16.40
N THR A 116 0.32 -9.87 -16.71
CA THR A 116 -0.76 -9.82 -15.71
C THR A 116 -1.32 -11.19 -15.36
N GLN A 117 -0.89 -12.26 -16.03
CA GLN A 117 -1.49 -13.58 -15.89
C GLN A 117 -1.37 -14.09 -14.44
N VAL A 118 -0.21 -13.92 -13.82
CA VAL A 118 0.07 -14.41 -12.46
C VAL A 118 -0.86 -13.76 -11.42
N ILE A 119 -1.03 -12.43 -11.47
CA ILE A 119 -1.92 -11.72 -10.55
C ILE A 119 -3.39 -12.03 -10.85
N ASN A 120 -3.78 -12.13 -12.12
CA ASN A 120 -5.15 -12.45 -12.51
C ASN A 120 -5.57 -13.86 -12.06
N ASP A 121 -4.70 -14.85 -12.22
CA ASP A 121 -4.92 -16.21 -11.73
C ASP A 121 -4.98 -16.25 -10.19
N PHE A 122 -4.17 -15.44 -9.52
CA PHE A 122 -4.23 -15.27 -8.08
C PHE A 122 -5.60 -14.74 -7.62
N ILE A 123 -6.06 -13.62 -8.18
CA ILE A 123 -7.37 -13.02 -7.86
C ILE A 123 -8.52 -13.99 -8.15
N LYS A 124 -8.48 -14.66 -9.31
CA LYS A 124 -9.49 -15.67 -9.68
C LYS A 124 -9.54 -16.81 -8.68
N GLY A 125 -8.39 -17.26 -8.16
CA GLY A 125 -8.35 -18.28 -7.11
C GLY A 125 -9.02 -17.80 -5.81
N LEU A 126 -8.80 -16.56 -5.40
CA LEU A 126 -9.45 -15.98 -4.23
C LEU A 126 -10.96 -15.84 -4.41
N GLN A 127 -11.42 -15.41 -5.59
CA GLN A 127 -12.85 -15.35 -5.94
C GLN A 127 -13.53 -16.73 -5.91
N GLN A 128 -12.78 -17.80 -6.16
CA GLN A 128 -13.24 -19.19 -6.02
C GLN A 128 -13.20 -19.69 -4.56
N GLY A 129 -12.86 -18.84 -3.60
CA GLY A 129 -12.83 -19.16 -2.17
C GLY A 129 -11.54 -19.85 -1.70
N LYS A 130 -10.47 -19.87 -2.51
CA LYS A 130 -9.16 -20.38 -2.06
C LYS A 130 -8.55 -19.44 -1.03
N ALA A 131 -7.89 -20.01 -0.03
CA ALA A 131 -7.22 -19.23 1.02
C ALA A 131 -5.98 -18.50 0.46
N VAL A 132 -5.74 -17.28 0.95
CA VAL A 132 -4.61 -16.43 0.54
C VAL A 132 -3.27 -17.16 0.72
N TYR A 133 -3.03 -17.77 1.88
CA TYR A 133 -1.78 -18.48 2.15
C TYR A 133 -1.56 -19.65 1.18
N THR A 134 -2.61 -20.42 0.84
CA THR A 134 -2.52 -21.51 -0.13
C THR A 134 -2.21 -21.01 -1.55
N MET A 135 -2.75 -19.86 -1.93
CA MET A 135 -2.43 -19.23 -3.21
C MET A 135 -0.98 -18.73 -3.25
N LEU A 136 -0.48 -18.14 -2.16
CA LEU A 136 0.90 -17.65 -2.03
C LEU A 136 1.95 -18.77 -2.12
N GLU A 137 1.66 -19.95 -1.60
CA GLU A 137 2.60 -21.10 -1.65
C GLU A 137 2.90 -21.58 -3.07
N ASN A 138 1.95 -21.40 -4.00
CA ASN A 138 2.06 -21.88 -5.38
C ASN A 138 2.33 -20.75 -6.40
N LEU A 139 2.49 -19.51 -5.92
CA LEU A 139 2.72 -18.36 -6.77
C LEU A 139 4.15 -18.39 -7.34
N PRO A 140 4.34 -18.29 -8.67
CA PRO A 140 5.65 -18.23 -9.31
C PRO A 140 6.30 -16.85 -9.15
N VAL A 141 6.36 -16.34 -7.92
CA VAL A 141 6.99 -15.05 -7.58
C VAL A 141 8.11 -15.27 -6.56
N PRO A 142 9.11 -14.37 -6.48
CA PRO A 142 10.17 -14.46 -5.49
C PRO A 142 9.63 -14.57 -4.07
N GLY A 143 10.34 -15.30 -3.21
CA GLY A 143 9.95 -15.48 -1.80
C GLY A 143 9.76 -14.14 -1.06
N ASN A 144 10.48 -13.10 -1.46
CA ASN A 144 10.35 -11.74 -0.94
C ASN A 144 8.94 -11.15 -1.16
N THR A 145 8.33 -11.37 -2.33
CA THR A 145 6.96 -10.94 -2.62
C THR A 145 5.95 -11.72 -1.79
N GLN A 146 6.15 -13.03 -1.65
CA GLN A 146 5.28 -13.86 -0.81
C GLN A 146 5.34 -13.42 0.65
N ASP A 147 6.54 -13.16 1.17
CA ASP A 147 6.75 -12.77 2.56
C ASP A 147 6.15 -11.40 2.87
N PHE A 148 6.20 -10.47 1.92
CA PHE A 148 5.54 -9.17 2.03
C PHE A 148 4.03 -9.32 2.23
N VAL A 149 3.37 -10.07 1.35
CA VAL A 149 1.92 -10.30 1.42
C VAL A 149 1.56 -11.12 2.67
N LYS A 150 2.34 -12.16 3.00
CA LYS A 150 2.14 -12.95 4.23
C LYS A 150 2.15 -12.07 5.47
N HIS A 151 3.09 -11.12 5.55
CA HIS A 151 3.15 -10.19 6.67
C HIS A 151 1.89 -9.31 6.77
N THR A 152 1.41 -8.77 5.64
CA THR A 152 0.14 -8.03 5.58
C THR A 152 -1.04 -8.85 6.13
N PHE A 153 -1.16 -10.11 5.75
CA PHE A 153 -2.27 -10.95 6.22
C PHE A 153 -2.09 -11.43 7.68
N GLN A 154 -0.86 -11.58 8.16
CA GLN A 154 -0.58 -11.84 9.57
C GLN A 154 -1.04 -10.67 10.45
N ILE A 155 -0.77 -9.43 10.04
CA ILE A 155 -1.21 -8.27 10.81
C ILE A 155 -2.73 -8.09 10.78
N ILE A 156 -3.37 -8.32 9.62
CA ILE A 156 -4.84 -8.34 9.53
C ILE A 156 -5.43 -9.40 10.45
N GLN A 157 -4.87 -10.61 10.46
CA GLN A 157 -5.34 -11.73 11.28
C GLN A 157 -5.16 -11.49 12.78
N SER A 158 -4.23 -10.63 13.18
CA SER A 158 -4.06 -10.25 14.59
C SER A 158 -5.31 -9.56 15.17
N GLY A 159 -6.13 -8.93 14.34
CA GLY A 159 -7.33 -8.18 14.74
C GLY A 159 -7.03 -6.90 15.55
N GLN A 160 -5.76 -6.50 15.65
CA GLN A 160 -5.34 -5.36 16.45
C GLN A 160 -5.41 -4.07 15.64
N ALA A 161 -6.53 -3.34 15.78
CA ALA A 161 -6.82 -2.17 14.95
C ALA A 161 -5.71 -1.10 14.95
N HIS A 162 -5.05 -0.85 16.08
CA HIS A 162 -3.95 0.12 16.18
C HIS A 162 -2.71 -0.32 15.40
N ARG A 163 -2.38 -1.62 15.41
CA ARG A 163 -1.25 -2.14 14.61
C ARG A 163 -1.58 -2.18 13.12
N ILE A 164 -2.80 -2.58 12.74
CA ILE A 164 -3.26 -2.53 11.34
C ILE A 164 -3.22 -1.07 10.85
N ALA A 165 -3.64 -0.11 11.68
CA ALA A 165 -3.56 1.31 11.37
C ALA A 165 -2.10 1.78 11.21
N ALA A 166 -1.17 1.32 12.06
CA ALA A 166 0.25 1.64 11.91
C ALA A 166 0.84 1.06 10.61
N ALA A 167 0.51 -0.19 10.26
CA ALA A 167 0.91 -0.82 9.01
C ALA A 167 0.38 -0.06 7.79
N PHE A 168 -0.88 0.36 7.83
CA PHE A 168 -1.51 1.19 6.80
C PHE A 168 -0.85 2.56 6.70
N THR A 169 -0.79 3.31 7.80
CA THR A 169 -0.29 4.69 7.82
C THR A 169 1.19 4.78 7.49
N PHE A 170 2.05 4.11 8.27
CA PHE A 170 3.51 4.30 8.12
C PHE A 170 4.12 3.33 7.11
N GLY A 171 3.50 2.16 6.92
CA GLY A 171 4.00 1.15 5.99
C GLY A 171 3.55 1.33 4.55
N ARG A 172 2.49 2.09 4.30
CA ARG A 172 1.87 2.28 2.98
C ARG A 172 1.65 3.76 2.68
N GLU A 173 0.67 4.37 3.31
CA GLU A 173 0.18 5.73 3.02
C GLU A 173 1.31 6.78 3.01
N ASP A 174 2.08 6.84 4.10
CA ASP A 174 3.11 7.86 4.31
C ASP A 174 4.30 7.70 3.35
N VAL A 175 4.58 6.50 2.83
CA VAL A 175 5.78 6.21 2.01
C VAL A 175 5.52 6.20 0.51
N ILE A 176 4.28 5.95 0.10
CA ILE A 176 3.92 5.74 -1.31
C ILE A 176 4.21 6.99 -2.18
N PRO A 177 3.84 8.22 -1.78
CA PRO A 177 4.09 9.41 -2.61
C PRO A 177 5.58 9.63 -2.91
N ASP A 178 6.42 9.58 -1.88
CA ASP A 178 7.87 9.76 -2.04
C ASP A 178 8.52 8.61 -2.81
N MET A 179 8.08 7.36 -2.57
CA MET A 179 8.51 6.20 -3.34
C MET A 179 8.20 6.38 -4.84
N PHE A 180 6.99 6.83 -5.17
CA PHE A 180 6.63 7.08 -6.56
C PHE A 180 7.40 8.25 -7.15
N ARG A 181 7.69 9.32 -6.40
CA ARG A 181 8.61 10.39 -6.85
C ARG A 181 10.00 9.86 -7.21
N CYS A 182 10.51 8.87 -6.48
CA CYS A 182 11.77 8.21 -6.83
C CYS A 182 11.65 7.29 -8.07
N LEU A 183 10.48 6.71 -8.32
CA LEU A 183 10.19 5.87 -9.50
C LEU A 183 9.78 6.66 -10.74
N ILE A 184 9.30 7.91 -10.59
CA ILE A 184 9.06 8.84 -11.69
C ILE A 184 10.41 9.20 -12.29
N SER A 185 10.79 8.41 -13.25
CA SER A 185 11.88 8.66 -14.16
C SER A 185 11.36 9.38 -15.40
N ASP A 186 12.28 9.84 -16.26
CA ASP A 186 11.97 10.25 -17.63
C ASP A 186 11.37 9.11 -18.50
N LEU A 187 11.01 7.93 -17.95
CA LEU A 187 10.41 6.81 -18.68
C LEU A 187 9.15 7.23 -19.46
N GLY A 188 8.21 7.93 -18.83
CA GLY A 188 6.99 8.36 -19.53
C GLY A 188 7.27 9.37 -20.65
N ARG A 189 8.29 10.24 -20.50
CA ARG A 189 8.77 11.10 -21.59
C ARG A 189 9.47 10.32 -22.71
N ARG A 190 10.15 9.22 -22.37
CA ARG A 190 10.86 8.35 -23.31
C ARG A 190 9.93 7.40 -24.08
N TYR A 191 8.78 7.05 -23.50
CA TYR A 191 7.80 6.11 -24.05
C TYR A 191 6.37 6.68 -24.05
N PRO A 192 6.12 7.80 -24.76
CA PRO A 192 4.80 8.42 -24.79
C PRO A 192 3.73 7.45 -25.35
N GLY A 193 2.53 7.42 -24.76
CA GLY A 193 1.43 6.55 -25.17
C GLY A 193 1.57 5.09 -24.73
N THR A 194 2.64 4.73 -24.00
CA THR A 194 2.87 3.37 -23.45
C THR A 194 2.81 3.33 -21.92
N LEU A 195 2.82 4.50 -21.28
CA LEU A 195 2.87 4.65 -19.83
C LEU A 195 1.88 5.71 -19.33
N ASP A 196 0.91 6.11 -20.15
CA ASP A 196 -0.01 7.21 -19.86
C ASP A 196 -0.92 6.82 -18.67
N THR A 197 -1.45 5.60 -18.66
CA THR A 197 -2.23 5.09 -17.49
C THR A 197 -1.36 4.98 -16.24
N TYR A 198 -0.08 4.59 -16.39
CA TYR A 198 0.84 4.50 -15.26
C TYR A 198 1.19 5.87 -14.68
N GLN A 199 1.40 6.87 -15.54
CA GLN A 199 1.62 8.25 -15.13
C GLN A 199 0.41 8.79 -14.40
N TYR A 200 -0.80 8.58 -14.95
CA TYR A 200 -2.04 8.96 -14.30
C TYR A 200 -2.16 8.33 -12.91
N TYR A 201 -1.96 7.00 -12.79
CA TYR A 201 -1.97 6.29 -11.52
C TYR A 201 -1.01 6.91 -10.50
N ILE A 202 0.24 7.21 -10.87
CA ILE A 202 1.20 7.85 -9.97
C ILE A 202 0.76 9.27 -9.58
N GLU A 203 0.29 10.06 -10.54
CA GLU A 203 -0.16 11.43 -10.30
C GLU A 203 -1.31 11.47 -9.29
N ARG A 204 -2.24 10.51 -9.34
CA ARG A 204 -3.29 10.34 -8.33
C ARG A 204 -2.69 10.15 -6.93
N HIS A 205 -1.72 9.24 -6.75
CA HIS A 205 -1.10 8.99 -5.44
C HIS A 205 -0.23 10.15 -4.93
N ILE A 206 0.33 10.97 -5.83
CA ILE A 206 1.13 12.13 -5.42
C ILE A 206 0.25 13.32 -5.04
N HIS A 207 -0.85 13.56 -5.75
CA HIS A 207 -1.72 14.70 -5.53
C HIS A 207 -2.78 14.46 -4.45
N LEU A 208 -3.22 13.22 -4.25
CA LEU A 208 -4.27 12.88 -3.27
C LEU A 208 -3.72 12.70 -1.84
N ASP A 209 -2.59 12.00 -1.69
CA ASP A 209 -2.20 11.48 -0.37
C ASP A 209 -1.37 12.45 0.50
N ASP A 210 -0.60 13.36 -0.11
CA ASP A 210 0.50 14.04 0.60
C ASP A 210 0.02 15.16 1.55
N GLU A 211 -1.10 15.83 1.25
CA GLU A 211 -1.54 16.99 2.06
C GLU A 211 -2.70 16.69 3.01
N VAL A 212 -3.55 15.69 2.70
CA VAL A 212 -4.80 15.46 3.45
C VAL A 212 -4.79 14.14 4.20
N HIS A 213 -4.50 13.03 3.52
CA HIS A 213 -4.63 11.69 4.12
C HIS A 213 -3.53 11.37 5.12
N SER A 214 -2.27 11.67 4.80
CA SER A 214 -1.15 11.35 5.69
C SER A 214 -1.30 11.94 7.11
N PRO A 215 -1.62 13.24 7.29
CA PRO A 215 -1.90 13.80 8.62
C PRO A 215 -3.09 13.11 9.30
N LEU A 216 -4.19 12.86 8.59
CA LEU A 216 -5.39 12.24 9.17
C LEU A 216 -5.15 10.77 9.55
N ALA A 217 -4.34 10.05 8.79
CA ALA A 217 -3.94 8.67 9.07
C ALA A 217 -3.09 8.60 10.36
N MET A 218 -2.19 9.56 10.57
CA MET A 218 -1.46 9.68 11.84
C MET A 218 -2.39 10.03 13.01
N GLN A 219 -3.42 10.86 12.78
CA GLN A 219 -4.45 11.12 13.80
C GLN A 219 -5.24 9.85 14.15
N MET A 220 -5.58 9.02 13.15
CA MET A 220 -6.24 7.74 13.36
C MET A 220 -5.42 6.83 14.29
N VAL A 221 -4.11 6.70 14.06
CA VAL A 221 -3.21 5.95 14.95
C VAL A 221 -3.24 6.52 16.37
N SER A 222 -3.14 7.85 16.51
CA SER A 222 -3.19 8.51 17.82
C SER A 222 -4.51 8.24 18.55
N VAL A 223 -5.65 8.21 17.85
CA VAL A 223 -6.96 7.93 18.44
C VAL A 223 -7.06 6.47 18.90
N LEU A 224 -6.49 5.53 18.14
CA LEU A 224 -6.54 4.10 18.47
C LEU A 224 -5.63 3.72 19.64
N CYS A 225 -4.49 4.41 19.76
CA CYS A 225 -3.55 4.23 20.86
C CYS A 225 -4.03 4.93 22.14
N GLY A 226 -4.55 6.16 22.04
CA GLY A 226 -4.92 6.96 23.21
C GLY A 226 -3.71 7.17 24.14
N ASP A 227 -3.90 6.90 25.44
CA ASP A 227 -2.86 7.00 26.47
C ASP A 227 -2.22 5.62 26.80
N ASP A 228 -2.44 4.61 25.96
CA ASP A 228 -1.92 3.25 26.16
C ASP A 228 -0.52 3.11 25.55
N ASP A 229 0.50 3.14 26.39
CA ASP A 229 1.90 3.08 25.99
C ASP A 229 2.24 1.76 25.26
N GLN A 230 1.60 0.65 25.62
CA GLN A 230 1.83 -0.63 24.95
C GLN A 230 1.37 -0.55 23.49
N LYS A 231 0.23 0.09 23.21
CA LYS A 231 -0.24 0.27 21.83
C LYS A 231 0.71 1.13 21.00
N TRP A 232 1.28 2.17 21.61
CA TRP A 232 2.27 3.01 20.93
C TRP A 232 3.54 2.22 20.57
N ASP A 233 4.03 1.37 21.48
CA ASP A 233 5.18 0.50 21.23
C ASP A 233 4.87 -0.54 20.15
N GLU A 234 3.69 -1.18 20.20
CA GLU A 234 3.24 -2.14 19.19
C GLU A 234 3.06 -1.49 17.80
N CYS A 235 2.61 -0.22 17.74
CA CYS A 235 2.57 0.55 16.50
C CYS A 235 3.96 0.84 15.95
N LEU A 236 4.95 1.15 16.80
CA LEU A 236 6.33 1.34 16.37
C LEU A 236 6.92 0.05 15.80
N GLU A 237 6.77 -1.05 16.53
CA GLU A 237 7.25 -2.37 16.10
C GLU A 237 6.68 -2.75 14.72
N GLU A 238 5.38 -2.55 14.54
CA GLU A 238 4.70 -2.86 13.27
C GLU A 238 5.15 -1.94 12.13
N ALA A 239 5.28 -0.63 12.37
CA ALA A 239 5.74 0.31 11.37
C ALA A 239 7.18 0.01 10.92
N VAL A 240 8.08 -0.33 11.87
CA VAL A 240 9.44 -0.78 11.57
C VAL A 240 9.43 -2.09 10.77
N ALA A 241 8.60 -3.06 11.15
CA ALA A 241 8.46 -4.32 10.43
C ALA A 241 7.97 -4.10 8.98
N CYS A 242 7.00 -3.22 8.78
CA CYS A 242 6.50 -2.85 7.46
C CYS A 242 7.59 -2.24 6.57
N HIS A 243 8.41 -1.32 7.10
CA HIS A 243 9.53 -0.77 6.32
C HIS A 243 10.57 -1.84 5.96
N ARG A 244 10.89 -2.74 6.89
CA ARG A 244 11.82 -3.86 6.62
C ARG A 244 11.26 -4.81 5.57
N MET A 245 9.95 -5.11 5.61
CA MET A 245 9.33 -5.97 4.60
C MET A 245 9.29 -5.28 3.24
N ARG A 246 9.07 -3.96 3.19
CA ARG A 246 9.17 -3.20 1.94
C ARG A 246 10.60 -3.22 1.37
N LEU A 247 11.63 -3.00 2.20
CA LEU A 247 13.02 -3.14 1.78
C LEU A 247 13.30 -4.53 1.21
N ARG A 248 12.81 -5.56 1.90
CA ARG A 248 12.97 -6.94 1.45
C ARG A 248 12.26 -7.21 0.12
N LEU A 249 11.05 -6.67 -0.08
CA LEU A 249 10.37 -6.71 -1.37
C LEU A 249 11.24 -6.05 -2.44
N TRP A 250 11.80 -4.87 -2.14
CA TRP A 250 12.65 -4.09 -3.04
C TRP A 250 13.95 -4.83 -3.40
N ASP A 251 14.59 -5.48 -2.45
CA ASP A 251 15.75 -6.35 -2.68
C ASP A 251 15.40 -7.46 -3.69
N GLY A 252 14.25 -8.11 -3.48
CA GLY A 252 13.76 -9.18 -4.35
C GLY A 252 13.50 -8.71 -5.77
N ILE A 253 12.82 -7.59 -5.94
CA ILE A 253 12.54 -7.00 -7.26
C ILE A 253 13.84 -6.54 -7.93
N CYS A 254 14.74 -5.93 -7.17
CA CYS A 254 16.01 -5.44 -7.70
C CYS A 254 16.84 -6.58 -8.30
N LEU A 255 16.84 -7.76 -7.67
CA LEU A 255 17.51 -8.95 -8.21
C LEU A 255 16.89 -9.45 -9.52
N GLN A 256 15.60 -9.24 -9.76
CA GLN A 256 14.95 -9.62 -11.02
C GLN A 256 15.20 -8.58 -12.11
N VAL A 257 15.18 -7.31 -11.75
CA VAL A 257 15.41 -6.20 -12.69
C VAL A 257 16.85 -6.13 -13.20
N CYS A 258 17.82 -6.60 -12.42
CA CYS A 258 19.24 -6.60 -12.80
C CYS A 258 19.70 -7.81 -13.65
N GLN A 259 18.80 -8.76 -13.95
CA GLN A 259 19.10 -9.91 -14.81
C GLN A 259 18.97 -9.56 -16.29
#